data_AF-A0A2N1VV48-F1
#
_entry.id   AF-A0A2N1VV48-F1
#
_cell.length_a   1.000
_cell.length_b   1.000
_cell.length_c   1.000
_cell.angle_alpha   90.00
_cell.angle_beta   90.00
_cell.angle_gamma   90.00
#
_symmetry.space_group_name_H-M   'P 1'
#
loop_
_entity.id
_entity.type
_entity.pdbx_description
1 polymer ?
#
loop_
_entity_poly.entity_id
_entity_poly.type
_entity_poly.pdbx_seq_one_letter_code
_entity_poly.pdbx_strand_id
1 'polypeptide(L)'
;MLNSKYIPYFFILSVFLITLVISSCSHPEETTAKQLTQAELIKRGAYLVEFGGCNDCHSTKIMTETGPLPDPAQLLSGHPVDEPLAEYKKEDVVKGKWVLFNQSSTVAIGPWGISYAANLTPDLETGIGGWNEEVFKNALRTGKHMGAGRPILPPMPWQGISQLTDEDIKSIYSYLQSIKPVKNKVPDPVLF
;
A
#
# COMPACT_ATOMS: atom_id res chain seq x y z
N MET A 1 65.57 -37.46 43.60
CA MET A 1 64.12 -37.28 43.82
C MET A 1 63.77 -35.86 43.39
N LEU A 2 63.15 -35.71 42.22
CA LEU A 2 62.96 -34.42 41.54
C LEU A 2 61.68 -33.69 42.00
N ASN A 3 61.80 -32.37 42.03
CA ASN A 3 60.78 -31.34 42.25
C ASN A 3 59.46 -31.56 41.48
N SER A 4 58.34 -31.43 42.16
CA SER A 4 57.04 -31.06 41.56
C SER A 4 56.60 -29.72 42.15
N LYS A 5 57.24 -28.65 41.65
CA LYS A 5 56.67 -27.30 41.65
C LYS A 5 55.92 -27.14 40.33
N TYR A 6 54.91 -26.26 40.30
CA TYR A 6 54.07 -25.90 39.14
C TYR A 6 52.82 -26.77 38.93
N ILE A 7 51.83 -26.59 39.82
CA ILE A 7 50.44 -26.57 39.36
C ILE A 7 50.31 -25.31 38.50
N PRO A 8 49.95 -25.41 37.21
CA PRO A 8 50.08 -24.29 36.29
C PRO A 8 48.98 -23.27 36.60
N TYR A 9 49.40 -22.02 36.86
CA TYR A 9 48.54 -20.83 36.92
C TYR A 9 47.58 -20.70 35.72
N PHE A 10 47.82 -21.44 34.65
CA PHE A 10 46.97 -21.58 33.47
C PHE A 10 45.55 -22.11 33.77
N PHE A 11 45.37 -22.90 34.82
CA PHE A 11 44.05 -23.48 35.15
C PHE A 11 43.15 -22.53 35.96
N ILE A 12 43.73 -21.58 36.69
CA ILE A 12 42.96 -20.60 37.49
C ILE A 12 42.60 -19.38 36.62
N LEU A 13 43.46 -18.99 35.67
CA LEU A 13 43.17 -17.90 34.73
C LEU A 13 42.07 -18.27 33.72
N SER A 14 41.94 -19.55 33.34
CA SER A 14 40.92 -20.01 32.40
C SER A 14 39.51 -20.03 33.01
N VAL A 15 39.39 -20.36 34.30
CA VAL A 15 38.10 -20.38 35.01
C VAL A 15 37.58 -18.95 35.27
N PHE A 16 38.48 -18.00 35.53
CA PHE A 16 38.11 -16.58 35.71
C PHE A 16 37.73 -15.87 34.40
N LEU A 17 38.32 -16.27 33.25
CA LEU A 17 37.91 -15.75 31.95
C LEU A 17 36.54 -16.32 31.51
N ILE A 18 36.23 -17.57 31.86
CA ILE A 18 34.96 -18.20 31.49
C ILE A 18 33.79 -17.60 32.27
N THR A 19 33.96 -17.23 33.54
CA THR A 19 32.89 -16.57 34.32
C THR A 19 32.62 -15.12 33.89
N LEU A 20 33.62 -14.40 33.37
CA LEU A 20 33.42 -13.04 32.86
C LEU A 20 32.67 -13.01 31.51
N VAL A 21 32.83 -14.04 30.68
CA VAL A 21 32.15 -14.11 29.37
C VAL A 21 30.66 -14.42 29.52
N ILE A 22 30.25 -15.20 30.52
CA ILE A 22 28.83 -15.55 30.71
C ILE A 22 28.01 -14.37 31.27
N SER A 23 28.64 -13.41 31.96
CA SER A 23 27.96 -12.21 32.48
C SER A 23 27.78 -11.09 31.44
N SER A 24 28.35 -11.24 30.23
CA SER A 24 28.22 -10.27 29.13
C SER A 24 27.17 -10.67 28.09
N CYS A 25 26.52 -11.82 28.24
CA CYS A 25 25.28 -12.13 27.53
C CYS A 25 24.13 -11.41 28.25
N SER A 26 24.08 -10.10 28.04
CA SER A 26 22.90 -9.25 28.22
C SER A 26 21.65 -10.01 27.78
N HIS A 27 20.61 -9.95 28.60
CA HIS A 27 19.29 -10.44 28.27
C HIS A 27 18.92 -9.97 26.86
N PRO A 28 18.32 -10.82 26.00
CA PRO A 28 17.60 -10.30 24.87
C PRO A 28 16.47 -9.44 25.47
N GLU A 29 16.66 -8.12 25.49
CA GLU A 29 15.53 -7.22 25.49
C GLU A 29 14.69 -7.67 24.30
N GLU A 30 13.55 -8.29 24.57
CA GLU A 30 12.46 -8.32 23.61
C GLU A 30 12.20 -6.86 23.25
N THR A 31 12.82 -6.40 22.17
CA THR A 31 12.43 -5.17 21.50
C THR A 31 11.03 -5.41 21.00
N THR A 32 10.05 -5.16 21.86
CA THR A 32 8.66 -4.97 21.47
C THR A 32 8.72 -3.80 20.51
N ALA A 33 8.62 -4.10 19.22
CA ALA A 33 8.64 -3.07 18.18
C ALA A 33 7.62 -2.00 18.57
N LYS A 34 8.09 -0.76 18.77
CA LYS A 34 7.23 0.34 19.18
C LYS A 34 6.13 0.50 18.14
N GLN A 35 4.88 0.24 18.52
CA GLN A 35 3.74 0.44 17.64
C GLN A 35 3.60 1.93 17.30
N LEU A 36 3.42 2.24 16.01
CA LEU A 36 3.19 3.61 15.56
C LEU A 36 1.90 4.19 16.16
N THR A 37 1.97 5.45 16.57
CA THR A 37 0.81 6.26 16.93
C THR A 37 -0.06 6.56 15.70
N GLN A 38 -1.31 7.00 15.91
CA GLN A 38 -2.19 7.35 14.79
C GLN A 38 -1.60 8.44 13.89
N ALA A 39 -0.94 9.45 14.47
CA ALA A 39 -0.30 10.51 13.70
C ALA A 39 0.90 9.99 12.88
N GLU A 40 1.69 9.05 13.44
CA GLU A 40 2.79 8.39 12.72
C GLU A 40 2.27 7.50 11.58
N LEU A 41 1.17 6.76 11.81
CA LEU A 41 0.49 5.96 10.78
C LEU A 41 -0.01 6.84 9.63
N ILE A 42 -0.67 7.97 9.92
CA ILE A 42 -1.14 8.91 8.90
C ILE A 42 0.04 9.47 8.10
N LYS A 43 1.11 9.90 8.78
CA LYS A 43 2.31 10.44 8.12
C LYS A 43 2.98 9.40 7.22
N ARG A 44 3.11 8.16 7.71
CA ARG A 44 3.65 7.04 6.92
C ARG A 44 2.75 6.69 5.74
N GLY A 45 1.43 6.68 5.96
CA GLY A 45 0.43 6.41 4.93
C GLY A 45 0.45 7.44 3.81
N ALA A 46 0.59 8.73 4.14
CA ALA A 46 0.74 9.79 3.15
C ALA A 46 1.95 9.56 2.25
N TYR A 47 3.10 9.20 2.84
CA TYR A 47 4.31 8.85 2.08
C TYR A 47 4.09 7.64 1.17
N LEU A 48 3.46 6.58 1.68
CA LEU A 48 3.19 5.36 0.90
C LEU A 48 2.17 5.59 -0.22
N VAL A 49 1.16 6.42 -0.01
CA VAL A 49 0.16 6.76 -1.04
C VAL A 49 0.76 7.62 -2.14
N GLU A 50 1.60 8.59 -1.78
CA GLU A 50 2.28 9.46 -2.74
C GLU A 50 3.33 8.68 -3.54
N PHE A 51 4.28 8.03 -2.87
CA PHE A 51 5.36 7.31 -3.54
C PHE A 51 4.88 6.00 -4.19
N GLY A 52 3.86 5.36 -3.62
CA GLY A 52 3.24 4.17 -4.16
C GLY A 52 2.32 4.42 -5.36
N GLY A 53 2.20 5.68 -5.82
CA GLY A 53 1.50 6.03 -7.05
C GLY A 53 -0.02 5.86 -6.98
N CYS A 54 -0.63 5.85 -5.80
CA CYS A 54 -2.10 5.73 -5.73
C CYS A 54 -2.78 6.92 -6.41
N ASN A 55 -2.17 8.12 -6.29
CA ASN A 55 -2.63 9.34 -6.95
C ASN A 55 -2.61 9.24 -8.49
N ASP A 56 -1.81 8.36 -9.09
CA ASP A 56 -1.65 8.28 -10.54
C ASP A 56 -2.95 7.84 -11.23
N CYS A 57 -3.67 6.88 -10.62
CA CYS A 57 -4.93 6.38 -11.14
C CYS A 57 -6.15 6.87 -10.35
N HIS A 58 -6.03 7.09 -9.04
CA HIS A 58 -7.18 7.41 -8.18
C HIS A 58 -7.47 8.90 -8.02
N SER A 59 -6.67 9.79 -8.60
CA SER A 59 -6.92 11.24 -8.56
C SER A 59 -7.16 11.79 -9.96
N THR A 60 -8.18 12.64 -10.11
CA THR A 60 -8.37 13.38 -11.36
C THR A 60 -7.15 14.26 -11.62
N LYS A 61 -6.82 14.52 -12.89
CA LYS A 61 -5.66 15.34 -13.26
C LYS A 61 -6.09 16.68 -13.84
N ILE A 62 -5.38 17.73 -13.45
CA ILE A 62 -5.40 19.03 -14.09
C ILE A 62 -4.18 19.17 -14.99
N MET A 63 -4.40 19.56 -16.24
CA MET A 63 -3.33 19.79 -17.21
C MET A 63 -2.66 21.13 -16.92
N THR A 64 -1.39 21.07 -16.51
CA THR A 64 -0.56 22.25 -16.23
C THR A 64 0.57 22.37 -17.26
N GLU A 65 1.34 23.45 -17.21
CA GLU A 65 2.51 23.67 -18.08
C GLU A 65 3.57 22.57 -17.91
N THR A 66 3.66 21.95 -16.74
CA THR A 66 4.60 20.85 -16.43
C THR A 66 3.98 19.47 -16.63
N GLY A 67 2.77 19.38 -17.20
CA GLY A 67 2.04 18.13 -17.41
C GLY A 67 0.87 17.92 -16.44
N PRO A 68 0.26 16.72 -16.44
CA PRO A 68 -0.87 16.40 -15.58
C PRO A 68 -0.43 16.32 -14.11
N LEU A 69 -1.10 17.07 -13.24
CA LEU A 69 -0.92 17.00 -11.79
C LEU A 69 -2.25 16.57 -11.13
N PRO A 70 -2.22 15.86 -9.99
CA PRO A 70 -3.43 15.56 -9.23
C PRO A 70 -4.21 16.83 -8.89
N ASP A 71 -5.52 16.83 -9.16
CA ASP A 71 -6.43 17.90 -8.76
C ASP A 71 -6.67 17.82 -7.24
N PRO A 72 -6.25 18.84 -6.46
CA PRO A 72 -6.48 18.85 -5.02
C PRO A 72 -7.96 18.81 -4.61
N ALA A 73 -8.87 19.24 -5.49
CA ALA A 73 -10.31 19.19 -5.24
C ALA A 73 -10.91 17.78 -5.41
N GLN A 74 -10.21 16.91 -6.17
CA GLN A 74 -10.63 15.56 -6.55
C GLN A 74 -9.53 14.53 -6.24
N LEU A 75 -8.78 14.78 -5.16
CA LEU A 75 -7.69 13.92 -4.73
C LEU A 75 -8.25 12.57 -4.23
N LEU A 76 -7.76 11.47 -4.81
CA LEU A 76 -8.10 10.09 -4.45
C LEU A 76 -9.60 9.74 -4.62
N SER A 77 -10.36 10.58 -5.33
CA SER A 77 -11.81 10.41 -5.53
C SER A 77 -12.19 9.47 -6.68
N GLY A 78 -11.22 8.90 -7.39
CA GLY A 78 -11.43 7.98 -8.52
C GLY A 78 -11.77 8.68 -9.83
N HIS A 79 -12.38 7.95 -10.76
CA HIS A 79 -12.87 8.52 -12.02
C HIS A 79 -14.13 9.40 -11.78
N PRO A 80 -14.17 10.65 -12.25
CA PRO A 80 -15.36 11.50 -12.14
C PRO A 80 -16.59 10.87 -12.79
N VAL A 81 -17.71 10.87 -12.10
CA VAL A 81 -18.99 10.31 -12.62
C VAL A 81 -19.51 11.05 -13.86
N ASP A 82 -19.12 12.31 -14.02
CA ASP A 82 -19.54 13.24 -15.06
C ASP A 82 -18.54 13.35 -16.22
N GLU A 83 -17.40 12.65 -16.16
CA GLU A 83 -16.44 12.59 -17.27
C GLU A 83 -16.88 11.49 -18.25
N PRO A 84 -17.34 11.84 -19.47
CA PRO A 84 -17.73 10.83 -20.45
C PRO A 84 -16.51 10.06 -20.96
N LEU A 85 -16.71 8.78 -21.24
CA LEU A 85 -15.70 7.98 -21.92
C LEU A 85 -15.51 8.46 -23.36
N ALA A 86 -14.27 8.77 -23.73
CA ALA A 86 -13.93 9.09 -25.11
C ALA A 86 -14.24 7.92 -26.05
N GLU A 87 -14.61 8.23 -27.29
CA GLU A 87 -14.83 7.21 -28.32
C GLU A 87 -13.55 6.41 -28.59
N TYR A 88 -13.70 5.09 -28.73
CA TYR A 88 -12.60 4.18 -29.06
C TYR A 88 -13.12 3.04 -29.93
N LYS A 89 -12.21 2.40 -30.66
CA LYS A 89 -12.52 1.21 -31.46
C LYS A 89 -12.21 -0.04 -30.64
N LYS A 90 -13.17 -0.96 -30.53
CA LYS A 90 -12.99 -2.18 -29.73
C LYS A 90 -11.84 -3.05 -30.26
N GLU A 91 -11.57 -2.98 -31.55
CA GLU A 91 -10.52 -3.72 -32.23
C GLU A 91 -9.10 -3.25 -31.81
N ASP A 92 -8.97 -2.04 -31.29
CA ASP A 92 -7.69 -1.47 -30.83
C ASP A 92 -7.29 -1.98 -29.43
N VAL A 93 -8.25 -2.53 -28.67
CA VAL A 93 -8.08 -2.94 -27.27
C VAL A 93 -8.22 -4.44 -27.04
N VAL A 94 -8.07 -5.24 -28.12
CA VAL A 94 -8.05 -6.71 -28.02
C VAL A 94 -6.68 -7.24 -27.58
N LYS A 95 -6.61 -8.53 -27.24
CA LYS A 95 -5.36 -9.19 -26.83
C LYS A 95 -4.27 -9.00 -27.90
N GLY A 96 -3.09 -8.54 -27.47
CA GLY A 96 -1.95 -8.26 -28.36
C GLY A 96 -1.99 -6.87 -29.02
N LYS A 97 -2.93 -6.01 -28.63
CA LYS A 97 -3.03 -4.61 -29.06
C LYS A 97 -2.84 -3.67 -27.87
N TRP A 98 -3.41 -2.48 -27.94
CA TRP A 98 -3.19 -1.40 -26.98
C TRP A 98 -4.01 -1.59 -25.71
N VAL A 99 -3.50 -1.01 -24.62
CA VAL A 99 -4.31 -0.62 -23.47
C VAL A 99 -4.42 0.90 -23.53
N LEU A 100 -5.65 1.41 -23.49
CA LEU A 100 -5.90 2.85 -23.55
C LEU A 100 -6.17 3.40 -22.15
N PHE A 101 -5.67 4.60 -21.90
CA PHE A 101 -5.93 5.37 -20.69
C PHE A 101 -6.56 6.71 -21.07
N ASN A 102 -7.51 7.20 -20.27
CA ASN A 102 -7.97 8.59 -20.43
C ASN A 102 -6.90 9.58 -19.93
N GLN A 103 -7.11 10.88 -20.16
CA GLN A 103 -6.14 11.92 -19.82
C GLN A 103 -5.82 11.96 -18.31
N SER A 104 -6.78 11.64 -17.46
CA SER A 104 -6.60 11.57 -16.01
C SER A 104 -5.98 10.26 -15.52
N SER A 105 -5.78 9.27 -16.41
CA SER A 105 -5.40 7.88 -16.08
C SER A 105 -6.35 7.18 -15.10
N THR A 106 -7.58 7.69 -14.94
CA THR A 106 -8.63 7.16 -14.07
C THR A 106 -9.46 6.06 -14.75
N VAL A 107 -9.31 5.91 -16.07
CA VAL A 107 -9.95 4.85 -16.88
C VAL A 107 -8.88 4.07 -17.62
N ALA A 108 -9.02 2.74 -17.65
CA ALA A 108 -8.21 1.86 -18.48
C ALA A 108 -9.09 0.93 -19.31
N ILE A 109 -8.81 0.85 -20.60
CA ILE A 109 -9.54 0.00 -21.55
C ILE A 109 -8.57 -1.01 -22.14
N GLY A 110 -8.92 -2.29 -22.04
CA GLY A 110 -8.09 -3.39 -22.54
C GLY A 110 -8.91 -4.64 -22.85
N PRO A 111 -8.25 -5.78 -23.10
CA PRO A 111 -8.94 -7.02 -23.48
C PRO A 111 -9.83 -7.59 -22.37
N TRP A 112 -9.75 -7.08 -21.15
CA TRP A 112 -10.63 -7.43 -20.03
C TRP A 112 -11.89 -6.57 -19.94
N GLY A 113 -11.99 -5.49 -20.72
CA GLY A 113 -13.07 -4.51 -20.60
C GLY A 113 -12.57 -3.11 -20.22
N ILE A 114 -13.45 -2.37 -19.53
CA ILE A 114 -13.23 -1.01 -19.04
C ILE A 114 -13.14 -1.04 -17.52
N SER A 115 -12.02 -0.55 -17.00
CA SER A 115 -11.78 -0.35 -15.58
C SER A 115 -11.90 1.12 -15.23
N TYR A 116 -12.58 1.42 -14.14
CA TYR A 116 -12.64 2.75 -13.53
C TYR A 116 -11.95 2.73 -12.17
N ALA A 117 -11.07 3.71 -11.92
CA ALA A 117 -10.41 3.86 -10.63
C ALA A 117 -11.45 4.22 -9.55
N ALA A 118 -11.44 3.48 -8.44
CA ALA A 118 -12.40 3.66 -7.35
C ALA A 118 -12.13 4.94 -6.54
N ASN A 119 -13.17 5.43 -5.86
CA ASN A 119 -13.07 6.48 -4.87
C ASN A 119 -12.48 5.91 -3.57
N LEU A 120 -11.28 6.36 -3.18
CA LEU A 120 -10.56 5.92 -1.99
C LEU A 120 -10.72 6.88 -0.80
N THR A 121 -11.50 7.95 -0.94
CA THR A 121 -11.76 8.90 0.15
C THR A 121 -12.70 8.29 1.20
N PRO A 122 -12.78 8.84 2.43
CA PRO A 122 -13.63 8.29 3.48
C PRO A 122 -15.10 8.72 3.33
N ASP A 123 -15.55 9.02 2.10
CA ASP A 123 -16.96 9.25 1.82
C ASP A 123 -17.76 7.97 2.12
N LEU A 124 -18.86 8.10 2.87
CA LEU A 124 -19.64 6.96 3.37
C LEU A 124 -20.50 6.29 2.28
N GLU A 125 -20.90 7.04 1.25
CA GLU A 125 -21.83 6.56 0.23
C GLU A 125 -21.12 6.03 -1.01
N THR A 126 -19.99 6.67 -1.37
CA THR A 126 -19.33 6.48 -2.66
C THR A 126 -17.86 6.13 -2.54
N GLY A 127 -17.25 6.30 -1.37
CA GLY A 127 -15.85 5.96 -1.08
C GLY A 127 -15.70 4.75 -0.16
N ILE A 128 -14.59 4.72 0.59
CA ILE A 128 -14.26 3.65 1.54
C ILE A 128 -14.60 3.99 2.99
N GLY A 129 -15.40 5.03 3.24
CA GLY A 129 -15.73 5.48 4.61
C GLY A 129 -16.45 4.42 5.45
N GLY A 130 -17.22 3.53 4.80
CA GLY A 130 -17.89 2.41 5.46
C GLY A 130 -17.04 1.15 5.58
N TRP A 131 -15.82 1.12 5.03
CA TRP A 131 -14.94 -0.04 5.10
C TRP A 131 -14.21 -0.01 6.43
N ASN A 132 -14.03 -1.18 7.05
CA ASN A 132 -13.09 -1.31 8.16
C ASN A 132 -11.69 -1.70 7.65
N GLU A 133 -10.69 -1.60 8.53
CA GLU A 133 -9.28 -1.89 8.18
C GLU A 133 -9.09 -3.33 7.66
N GLU A 134 -9.82 -4.31 8.22
CA GLU A 134 -9.70 -5.71 7.81
C GLU A 134 -10.21 -5.92 6.38
N VAL A 135 -11.36 -5.33 6.04
CA VAL A 135 -11.93 -5.37 4.69
C VAL A 135 -10.98 -4.71 3.70
N PHE A 136 -10.43 -3.54 4.04
CA PHE A 136 -9.43 -2.85 3.22
C PHE A 136 -8.19 -3.71 2.99
N LYS A 137 -7.63 -4.28 4.06
CA LYS A 137 -6.48 -5.18 3.98
C LYS A 137 -6.78 -6.39 3.11
N ASN A 138 -7.92 -7.05 3.32
CA ASN A 138 -8.31 -8.23 2.55
C ASN A 138 -8.50 -7.88 1.07
N ALA A 139 -9.03 -6.70 0.74
CA ALA A 139 -9.15 -6.25 -0.64
C ALA A 139 -7.79 -6.15 -1.34
N LEU A 140 -6.79 -5.55 -0.67
CA LEU A 140 -5.44 -5.43 -1.19
C LEU A 140 -4.70 -6.78 -1.25
N ARG A 141 -4.86 -7.64 -0.23
CA ARG A 141 -4.20 -8.96 -0.17
C ARG A 141 -4.72 -9.93 -1.23
N THR A 142 -6.03 -9.91 -1.48
CA THR A 142 -6.69 -10.90 -2.34
C THR A 142 -6.98 -10.40 -3.75
N GLY A 143 -6.87 -9.09 -4.00
CA GLY A 143 -7.25 -8.51 -5.27
C GLY A 143 -8.76 -8.60 -5.52
N LYS A 144 -9.58 -8.59 -4.48
CA LYS A 144 -11.05 -8.67 -4.59
C LYS A 144 -11.69 -7.44 -3.97
N HIS A 145 -12.69 -6.88 -4.62
CA HIS A 145 -13.48 -5.79 -4.07
C HIS A 145 -14.05 -6.19 -2.70
N MET A 146 -13.87 -5.35 -1.67
CA MET A 146 -14.24 -5.66 -0.28
C MET A 146 -13.61 -6.95 0.29
N GLY A 147 -12.54 -7.47 -0.33
CA GLY A 147 -11.89 -8.72 0.06
C GLY A 147 -12.60 -10.01 -0.36
N ALA A 148 -13.83 -9.95 -0.88
CA ALA A 148 -14.62 -11.14 -1.22
C ALA A 148 -15.43 -11.04 -2.51
N GLY A 149 -15.62 -9.84 -3.05
CA GLY A 149 -16.42 -9.59 -4.25
C GLY A 149 -15.67 -9.88 -5.56
N ARG A 150 -16.04 -9.14 -6.61
CA ARG A 150 -15.40 -9.24 -7.93
C ARG A 150 -13.89 -8.99 -7.86
N PRO A 151 -13.10 -9.50 -8.81
CA PRO A 151 -11.71 -9.12 -8.96
C PRO A 151 -11.54 -7.59 -9.10
N ILE A 152 -10.49 -7.07 -8.49
CA ILE A 152 -9.92 -5.76 -8.81
C ILE A 152 -9.35 -5.88 -10.22
N LEU A 153 -9.80 -4.99 -11.11
CA LEU A 153 -9.46 -5.06 -12.52
C LEU A 153 -8.12 -4.37 -12.81
N PRO A 154 -7.43 -4.76 -13.88
CA PRO A 154 -6.23 -4.07 -14.32
C PRO A 154 -6.51 -2.58 -14.60
N PRO A 155 -5.53 -1.69 -14.40
CA PRO A 155 -4.12 -1.98 -14.16
C PRO A 155 -3.73 -1.90 -12.68
N MET A 156 -4.70 -1.88 -11.75
CA MET A 156 -4.40 -1.71 -10.32
C MET A 156 -3.40 -2.79 -9.83
N PRO A 157 -2.22 -2.41 -9.31
CA PRO A 157 -1.11 -3.33 -9.06
C PRO A 157 -1.23 -4.05 -7.70
N TRP A 158 -2.40 -4.62 -7.43
CA TRP A 158 -2.71 -5.22 -6.13
C TRP A 158 -1.76 -6.37 -5.76
N GLN A 159 -1.16 -7.08 -6.73
CA GLN A 159 -0.20 -8.16 -6.47
C GLN A 159 1.12 -7.66 -5.86
N GLY A 160 1.52 -6.41 -6.16
CA GLY A 160 2.67 -5.78 -5.53
C GLY A 160 2.30 -5.21 -4.17
N ILE A 161 1.16 -4.52 -4.09
CA ILE A 161 0.63 -3.95 -2.84
C ILE A 161 0.34 -5.05 -1.80
N SER A 162 -0.07 -6.24 -2.24
CA SER A 162 -0.33 -7.39 -1.37
C SER A 162 0.93 -7.94 -0.68
N GLN A 163 2.12 -7.42 -0.99
CA GLN A 163 3.38 -7.77 -0.32
C GLN A 163 3.81 -6.76 0.75
N LEU A 164 3.13 -5.60 0.85
CA LEU A 164 3.42 -4.61 1.88
C LEU A 164 3.24 -5.20 3.29
N THR A 165 3.91 -4.67 4.30
CA THR A 165 3.67 -5.13 5.68
C THR A 165 2.25 -4.79 6.14
N ASP A 166 1.74 -5.47 7.16
CA ASP A 166 0.43 -5.11 7.74
C ASP A 166 0.44 -3.69 8.32
N GLU A 167 1.57 -3.22 8.86
CA GLU A 167 1.74 -1.84 9.33
C GLU A 167 1.68 -0.83 8.17
N ASP A 168 2.24 -1.15 7.00
CA ASP A 168 2.16 -0.31 5.81
C ASP A 168 0.73 -0.19 5.28
N ILE A 169 0.01 -1.33 5.18
CA ILE A 169 -1.40 -1.32 4.77
C ILE A 169 -2.23 -0.51 5.77
N LYS A 170 -2.01 -0.70 7.07
CA LYS A 170 -2.67 0.06 8.12
C LYS A 170 -2.37 1.56 8.02
N SER A 171 -1.14 1.91 7.69
CA SER A 171 -0.72 3.31 7.49
C SER A 171 -1.45 3.92 6.30
N ILE A 172 -1.49 3.22 5.15
CA ILE A 172 -2.26 3.65 3.97
C ILE A 172 -3.73 3.86 4.33
N TYR A 173 -4.37 2.87 4.96
CA TYR A 173 -5.76 2.97 5.40
C TYR A 173 -5.97 4.17 6.34
N SER A 174 -5.10 4.34 7.33
CA SER A 174 -5.16 5.46 8.28
C SER A 174 -5.08 6.83 7.60
N TYR A 175 -4.20 6.97 6.61
CA TYR A 175 -4.11 8.19 5.81
C TYR A 175 -5.37 8.41 4.97
N LEU A 176 -5.84 7.40 4.24
CA LEU A 176 -7.07 7.49 3.44
C LEU A 176 -8.31 7.81 4.29
N GLN A 177 -8.38 7.34 5.54
CA GLN A 177 -9.46 7.70 6.46
C GLN A 177 -9.33 9.11 7.05
N SER A 178 -8.18 9.76 6.91
CA SER A 178 -7.91 11.10 7.45
C SER A 178 -8.10 12.25 6.46
N ILE A 179 -8.16 11.96 5.16
CA ILE A 179 -8.31 12.98 4.12
C ILE A 179 -9.77 13.47 4.00
N LYS A 180 -9.97 14.57 3.29
CA LYS A 180 -11.30 15.13 3.05
C LYS A 180 -12.15 14.13 2.23
N PRO A 181 -13.39 13.80 2.66
CA PRO A 181 -14.29 12.97 1.87
C PRO A 181 -14.72 13.71 0.60
N VAL A 182 -14.80 12.96 -0.51
CA VAL A 182 -15.31 13.45 -1.78
C VAL A 182 -16.41 12.52 -2.25
N LYS A 183 -17.62 13.05 -2.41
CA LYS A 183 -18.76 12.29 -2.92
C LYS A 183 -18.63 12.16 -4.44
N ASN A 184 -18.23 10.98 -4.91
CA ASN A 184 -18.07 10.65 -6.32
C ASN A 184 -18.40 9.18 -6.56
N LYS A 185 -19.56 8.91 -7.18
CA LYS A 185 -20.00 7.56 -7.51
C LYS A 185 -19.39 7.13 -8.85
N VAL A 186 -18.24 6.47 -8.77
CA VAL A 186 -17.55 5.91 -9.94
C VAL A 186 -18.46 4.92 -10.70
N PRO A 187 -18.47 4.94 -12.05
CA PRO A 187 -19.19 3.97 -12.85
C PRO A 187 -18.77 2.51 -12.58
N ASP A 188 -19.71 1.58 -12.78
CA ASP A 188 -19.39 0.16 -12.75
C ASP A 188 -18.47 -0.22 -13.91
N PRO A 189 -17.51 -1.15 -13.71
CA PRO A 189 -16.68 -1.62 -14.80
C PRO A 189 -17.50 -2.38 -15.84
N VAL A 190 -17.08 -2.29 -17.10
CA VAL A 190 -17.68 -3.03 -18.21
C VAL A 190 -16.76 -4.19 -18.53
N LEU A 191 -17.26 -5.43 -18.53
CA LEU A 191 -16.48 -6.61 -18.88
C LEU A 191 -16.81 -7.04 -20.32
N PHE A 192 -15.80 -7.56 -21.03
CA PHE A 192 -15.94 -8.13 -22.37
C PHE A 192 -15.94 -9.66 -22.35
#